data_AF-A0A0Q0H1F2-F1
#
_entry.id   AF-A0A0Q0H1F2-F1
#
_cell.length_a   1.000
_cell.length_b   1.000
_cell.length_c   1.000
_cell.angle_alpha   90.00
_cell.angle_beta   90.00
_cell.angle_gamma   90.00
#
_symmetry.space_group_name_H-M   'P 1'
#
loop_
_entity.id
_entity.type
_entity.pdbx_description
1 polymer ?
#
loop_
_entity_poly.entity_id
_entity_poly.type
_entity_poly.pdbx_seq_one_letter_code
_entity_poly.pdbx_strand_id
1 'polypeptide(L)'
;MRDIATNEHYSEMLKIQEELNHKLRNDFENEKVNGREHLARFLTERVGTLIDELNSSGYSFGPCDYSADVNFENSEQTFSNGAEMGEGIILHFHGYSAQVSWEGSDKYA
;
A
#
# COMPACT_ATOMS: atom_id res chain seq x y z
N MET A 1 -4.94 -4.81 -25.67
CA MET A 1 -5.15 -3.36 -25.95
C MET A 1 -4.61 -2.67 -24.72
N ARG A 2 -3.54 -1.87 -24.80
CA ARG A 2 -2.93 -1.26 -23.61
C ARG A 2 -4.01 -0.44 -22.90
N ASP A 3 -4.53 -0.92 -21.79
CA ASP A 3 -5.34 -0.12 -20.88
C ASP A 3 -4.40 0.94 -20.30
N ILE A 4 -4.26 2.03 -21.05
CA ILE A 4 -3.60 3.25 -20.60
C ILE A 4 -4.42 3.68 -19.40
N ALA A 5 -3.80 3.71 -18.21
CA ALA A 5 -4.41 4.24 -17.00
C ALA A 5 -5.18 5.52 -17.36
N THR A 6 -6.50 5.45 -17.25
CA THR A 6 -7.37 6.58 -17.59
C THR A 6 -7.05 7.73 -16.64
N ASN A 7 -7.38 8.97 -17.01
CA ASN A 7 -7.16 10.14 -16.15
C ASN A 7 -7.83 9.95 -14.76
N GLU A 8 -8.94 9.21 -14.73
CA GLU A 8 -9.64 8.84 -13.50
C GLU A 8 -8.81 7.87 -12.64
N HIS A 9 -8.28 6.77 -13.21
CA HIS A 9 -7.39 5.86 -12.47
C HIS A 9 -6.12 6.57 -11.98
N TYR A 10 -5.54 7.45 -12.79
CA TYR A 10 -4.37 8.23 -12.37
C TYR A 10 -4.69 9.14 -11.18
N SER A 11 -5.79 9.89 -11.24
CA SER A 11 -6.19 10.79 -10.16
C SER A 11 -6.54 10.02 -8.88
N GLU A 12 -7.20 8.87 -9.01
CA GLU A 12 -7.52 7.98 -7.90
C GLU A 12 -6.27 7.42 -7.23
N MET A 13 -5.30 6.92 -8.01
CA MET A 13 -4.01 6.44 -7.49
C MET A 13 -3.26 7.52 -6.70
N LEU A 14 -3.20 8.75 -7.23
CA LEU A 14 -2.57 9.87 -6.54
C LEU A 14 -3.25 10.18 -5.20
N LYS A 15 -4.59 10.14 -5.17
CA LYS A 15 -5.36 10.38 -3.94
C LYS A 15 -5.09 9.30 -2.90
N ILE A 16 -5.11 8.02 -3.29
CA ILE A 16 -4.81 6.90 -2.38
C ILE A 16 -3.37 7.03 -1.86
N GLN A 17 -2.42 7.34 -2.74
CA GLN A 17 -1.02 7.50 -2.36
C GLN A 17 -0.83 8.64 -1.35
N GLU A 18 -1.46 9.79 -1.59
CA GLU A 18 -1.40 10.94 -0.68
C GLU A 18 -2.02 10.61 0.69
N GLU A 19 -3.19 9.97 0.70
CA GLU A 19 -3.88 9.60 1.93
C GLU A 19 -3.07 8.60 2.77
N LEU A 20 -2.56 7.54 2.14
CA LEU A 20 -1.75 6.52 2.82
C LEU A 20 -0.47 7.13 3.39
N ASN A 21 0.27 7.90 2.60
CA ASN A 21 1.50 8.53 3.08
C ASN A 21 1.23 9.57 4.18
N HIS A 22 0.11 10.28 4.13
CA HIS A 22 -0.27 11.19 5.21
C HIS A 22 -0.50 10.44 6.53
N LYS A 23 -1.26 9.34 6.50
CA LYS A 23 -1.52 8.51 7.68
C LYS A 23 -0.22 7.89 8.22
N LEU A 24 0.58 7.25 7.36
CA LEU A 24 1.85 6.63 7.74
C LEU A 24 2.84 7.66 8.33
N ARG A 25 2.92 8.86 7.76
CA ARG A 25 3.75 9.93 8.32
C ARG A 25 3.30 10.32 9.73
N ASN A 26 1.99 10.50 9.95
CA ASN A 26 1.47 10.85 11.27
C ASN A 26 1.74 9.74 12.28
N ASP A 27 1.55 8.48 11.88
CA ASP A 27 1.82 7.32 12.71
C ASP A 27 3.31 7.25 13.10
N PHE A 28 4.22 7.43 12.15
CA PHE A 28 5.67 7.48 12.42
C PHE A 28 6.02 8.60 13.42
N GLU A 29 5.51 9.82 13.20
CA GLU A 29 5.80 10.97 14.05
C GLU A 29 5.30 10.78 15.49
N ASN A 30 4.16 10.10 15.67
CA ASN A 30 3.58 9.81 16.97
C ASN A 30 4.32 8.66 17.69
N GLU A 31 4.74 7.64 16.94
CA GLU A 31 5.27 6.39 17.52
C GLU A 31 6.80 6.36 17.61
N LYS A 32 7.54 7.25 16.92
CA LYS A 32 9.01 7.21 16.87
C LYS A 32 9.71 7.32 18.24
N VAL A 33 9.03 7.88 19.23
CA VAL A 33 9.56 8.02 20.60
C VAL A 33 9.66 6.68 21.33
N ASN A 34 8.92 5.67 20.88
CA ASN A 34 8.86 4.33 21.49
C ASN A 34 9.97 3.39 21.01
N GLY A 35 10.82 3.85 20.08
CA GLY A 35 11.97 3.11 19.58
C GLY A 35 11.68 2.23 18.36
N ARG A 36 12.76 1.68 17.76
CA ARG A 36 12.70 0.99 16.46
C ARG A 36 11.91 -0.32 16.46
N GLU A 37 12.10 -1.15 17.49
CA GLU A 37 11.39 -2.44 17.59
C GLU A 37 9.87 -2.23 17.67
N HIS A 38 9.44 -1.21 18.42
CA HIS A 38 8.04 -0.79 18.46
C HIS A 38 7.54 -0.34 17.09
N LEU A 39 8.30 0.52 16.39
CA LEU A 39 7.93 0.99 15.06
C LEU A 39 7.73 -0.15 14.05
N ALA A 40 8.58 -1.18 14.07
CA ALA A 40 8.46 -2.32 13.16
C ALA A 40 7.21 -3.16 13.44
N ARG A 41 6.95 -3.45 14.73
CA ARG A 41 5.74 -4.17 15.13
C ARG A 41 4.48 -3.37 14.83
N PHE A 42 4.45 -2.08 15.18
CA PHE A 42 3.33 -1.19 14.91
C PHE A 42 3.02 -1.13 13.41
N LEU A 43 4.04 -0.96 12.56
CA LEU A 43 3.87 -0.84 11.12
C LEU A 43 3.16 -2.06 10.52
N THR A 44 3.53 -3.26 10.96
CA THR A 44 2.91 -4.51 10.49
C THR A 44 1.41 -4.52 10.73
N GLU A 45 0.98 -4.22 11.96
CA GLU A 45 -0.44 -4.18 12.32
C GLU A 45 -1.16 -3.02 11.62
N ARG A 46 -0.46 -1.88 11.46
CA ARG A 46 -1.02 -0.67 10.88
C ARG A 46 -1.32 -0.80 9.39
N VAL A 47 -0.43 -1.42 8.61
CA VAL A 47 -0.66 -1.61 7.17
C VAL A 47 -1.94 -2.42 6.93
N GLY A 48 -2.17 -3.50 7.68
CA GLY A 48 -3.43 -4.25 7.61
C GLY A 48 -4.66 -3.39 7.90
N THR A 49 -4.57 -2.54 8.94
CA THR A 49 -5.66 -1.60 9.26
C THR A 49 -5.92 -0.59 8.13
N LEU A 50 -4.87 -0.07 7.48
CA LEU A 50 -5.01 0.87 6.36
C LEU A 50 -5.69 0.20 5.14
N ILE A 51 -5.37 -1.07 4.89
CA ILE A 51 -6.03 -1.86 3.83
C ILE A 51 -7.51 -2.09 4.16
N ASP A 52 -7.84 -2.44 5.40
CA ASP A 52 -9.22 -2.62 5.84
C ASP A 52 -10.03 -1.31 5.75
N GLU A 53 -9.43 -0.17 6.08
CA GLU A 53 -10.03 1.17 5.91
C GLU A 53 -10.33 1.48 4.43
N LEU A 54 -9.39 1.19 3.53
CA LEU A 54 -9.61 1.34 2.09
C LEU A 54 -10.72 0.40 1.59
N ASN A 55 -10.69 -0.87 1.98
CA ASN A 55 -11.70 -1.84 1.56
C ASN A 55 -13.10 -1.47 2.06
N SER A 56 -13.19 -0.93 3.29
CA SER A 56 -14.44 -0.39 3.83
C SER A 56 -14.93 0.85 3.08
N SER A 57 -14.05 1.55 2.36
CA SER A 57 -14.35 2.72 1.53
C SER A 57 -14.76 2.36 0.10
N GLY A 58 -14.85 1.06 -0.24
CA GLY A 58 -15.31 0.55 -1.53
C GLY A 58 -14.23 -0.06 -2.41
N TYR A 59 -12.98 -0.12 -1.94
CA TYR A 59 -11.91 -0.85 -2.62
C TYR A 59 -11.95 -2.36 -2.28
N SER A 60 -11.10 -3.15 -2.94
CA SER A 60 -11.00 -4.61 -2.71
C SER A 60 -9.56 -5.08 -2.83
N PHE A 61 -8.66 -4.47 -2.05
CA PHE A 61 -7.25 -4.85 -1.98
C PHE A 61 -7.06 -6.18 -1.24
N GLY A 62 -6.44 -7.14 -1.93
CA GLY A 62 -5.95 -8.40 -1.37
C GLY A 62 -4.42 -8.44 -1.33
N PRO A 63 -3.81 -9.24 -0.42
CA PRO A 63 -2.37 -9.35 -0.30
C PRO A 63 -1.75 -10.07 -1.50
N CYS A 64 -0.60 -9.57 -1.96
CA CYS A 64 0.23 -10.19 -2.99
C CYS A 64 1.52 -10.78 -2.41
N ASP A 65 2.20 -10.00 -1.59
CA ASP A 65 3.47 -10.38 -0.96
C ASP A 65 3.65 -9.65 0.37
N TYR A 66 4.35 -10.27 1.29
CA TYR A 66 4.62 -9.75 2.62
C TYR A 66 6.01 -10.17 3.09
N SER A 67 6.89 -9.20 3.29
CA SER A 67 8.19 -9.36 3.92
C SER A 67 8.35 -8.32 5.04
N ALA A 68 7.80 -8.62 6.21
CA ALA A 68 8.13 -7.86 7.42
C ALA A 68 9.59 -8.03 7.82
N ASP A 69 10.18 -6.94 8.28
CA ASP A 69 11.52 -6.90 8.84
C ASP A 69 11.46 -6.17 10.20
N VAL A 70 12.30 -6.62 11.14
CA VAL A 70 12.49 -5.96 12.44
C VAL A 70 13.07 -4.55 12.29
N ASN A 71 13.76 -4.29 11.19
CA ASN A 71 14.11 -2.97 10.69
C ASN A 71 13.01 -2.55 9.73
N PHE A 72 12.09 -1.72 10.22
CA PHE A 72 10.91 -1.31 9.46
C PHE A 72 11.27 -0.69 8.10
N GLU A 73 12.47 -0.12 7.96
CA GLU A 73 12.98 0.45 6.70
C GLU A 73 13.15 -0.59 5.60
N ASN A 74 13.24 -1.88 5.92
CA ASN A 74 13.28 -2.97 4.95
C ASN A 74 11.95 -3.72 4.86
N SER A 75 10.94 -3.31 5.64
CA SER A 75 9.64 -3.97 5.61
C SER A 75 8.94 -3.61 4.31
N GLU A 76 8.57 -4.64 3.55
CA GLU A 76 7.80 -4.49 2.32
C GLU A 76 6.51 -5.29 2.38
N GLN A 77 5.42 -4.70 1.89
CA GLN A 77 4.11 -5.36 1.81
C GLN A 77 3.40 -4.87 0.55
N THR A 78 2.86 -5.79 -0.23
CA THR A 78 2.22 -5.45 -1.51
C THR A 78 0.79 -5.96 -1.54
N PHE A 79 -0.12 -5.12 -2.02
CA PHE A 79 -1.54 -5.43 -2.18
C PHE A 79 -2.00 -5.04 -3.59
N SER A 80 -3.01 -5.74 -4.10
CA SER A 80 -3.62 -5.42 -5.40
C SER A 80 -5.14 -5.53 -5.35
N ASN A 81 -5.84 -4.77 -6.17
CA ASN A 81 -7.32 -4.82 -6.27
C ASN A 81 -7.85 -5.34 -7.62
N GLY A 82 -6.97 -5.85 -8.48
CA GLY A 82 -7.34 -6.48 -9.75
C GLY A 82 -8.07 -7.81 -9.58
N ALA A 83 -8.58 -8.32 -10.69
CA ALA A 83 -9.23 -9.64 -10.73
C ALA A 83 -8.22 -10.78 -10.46
N GLU A 84 -6.99 -10.62 -10.95
CA GLU A 84 -5.87 -11.49 -10.61
C GLU A 84 -4.88 -10.78 -9.67
N MET A 85 -4.14 -11.59 -8.90
CA MET A 85 -3.12 -11.10 -7.98
C MET A 85 -2.02 -10.38 -8.77
N GLY A 86 -1.76 -9.11 -8.42
CA GLY A 86 -0.76 -8.30 -9.10
C GLY A 86 -1.29 -7.52 -10.31
N GLU A 87 -2.60 -7.45 -10.49
CA GLU A 87 -3.27 -6.59 -11.49
C GLU A 87 -4.04 -5.43 -10.83
N GLY A 88 -4.43 -4.45 -11.63
CA GLY A 88 -5.19 -3.27 -11.20
C GLY A 88 -4.32 -2.26 -10.47
N ILE A 89 -4.86 -1.62 -9.44
CA ILE A 89 -4.09 -0.75 -8.55
C ILE A 89 -3.25 -1.62 -7.63
N ILE A 90 -1.95 -1.35 -7.62
CA ILE A 90 -0.97 -1.98 -6.74
C ILE A 90 -0.58 -0.99 -5.67
N LEU A 91 -0.68 -1.41 -4.41
CA LEU A 91 -0.16 -0.68 -3.25
C LEU A 91 1.11 -1.38 -2.81
N HIS A 92 2.24 -0.67 -2.86
CA HIS A 92 3.52 -1.15 -2.35
C HIS A 92 3.90 -0.31 -1.13
N PHE A 93 3.85 -0.93 0.04
CA PHE A 93 4.32 -0.34 1.29
C PHE A 93 5.80 -0.67 1.45
N HIS A 94 6.59 0.35 1.73
CA HIS A 94 8.01 0.23 2.06
C HIS A 94 8.28 1.09 3.30
N GLY A 95 8.42 0.45 4.45
CA GLY A 95 8.44 1.13 5.73
C GLY A 95 7.19 2.00 5.94
N TYR A 96 7.38 3.22 6.44
CA TYR A 96 6.31 4.22 6.63
C TYR A 96 6.04 5.04 5.36
N SER A 97 6.15 4.42 4.19
CA SER A 97 5.81 5.02 2.90
C SER A 97 5.01 4.04 2.04
N ALA A 98 4.15 4.59 1.18
CA ALA A 98 3.37 3.82 0.23
C ALA A 98 3.57 4.39 -1.18
N GLN A 99 3.80 3.51 -2.15
CA GLN A 99 3.78 3.83 -3.57
C GLN A 99 2.58 3.14 -4.20
N VAL A 100 1.88 3.87 -5.07
CA VAL A 100 0.72 3.34 -5.80
C VAL A 100 1.06 3.29 -7.29
N SER A 101 0.80 2.14 -7.91
CA SER A 101 0.99 1.94 -9.35
C SER A 101 -0.19 1.20 -9.96
N TRP A 102 -0.24 1.16 -11.29
CA TRP A 102 -1.23 0.39 -12.03
C TRP A 102 -0.52 -0.68 -12.84
N GLU A 103 -1.03 -1.91 -12.76
CA GLU A 103 -0.58 -3.02 -13.59
C GLU A 103 -1.76 -3.56 -14.41
N GLY A 104 -1.60 -3.57 -15.74
CA GLY A 104 -2.62 -4.07 -16.65
C GLY A 104 -2.56 -5.59 -16.79
N SER A 105 -3.70 -6.20 -17.13
CA SER A 105 -3.86 -7.65 -17.31
C SER A 105 -3.17 -8.23 -18.56
N ASP A 106 -2.60 -7.38 -19.44
CA ASP A 106 -1.99 -7.79 -20.72
C ASP A 106 -0.50 -8.20 -20.57
N LYS A 107 0.00 -8.47 -19.35
CA LYS A 107 1.42 -8.77 -19.09
C LYS A 107 1.95 -10.04 -19.79
N TYR A 108 1.05 -10.89 -20.29
CA TYR A 108 1.37 -12.18 -20.94
C TYR A 108 0.72 -12.38 -22.32
N ALA A 109 0.17 -11.34 -22.96
CA ALA A 109 -0.47 -11.44 -24.28
C ALA A 109 0.46 -11.09 -25.46
#